data_AF-A0A811UID3-F1
#
_entry.id   AF-A0A811UID3-F1
#
_cell.length_a   1.000
_cell.length_b   1.000
_cell.length_c   1.000
_cell.angle_alpha   90.00
_cell.angle_beta   90.00
_cell.angle_gamma   90.00
#
_symmetry.space_group_name_H-M   'P 1'
#
loop_
_entity.id
_entity.type
_entity.pdbx_description
1 polymer ?
#
loop_
_entity_poly.entity_id
_entity_poly.type
_entity_poly.pdbx_seq_one_letter_code
_entity_poly.pdbx_strand_id
1 'polypeptide(L)'
;MVKSKIFTFLSLYLTLQLTCAFPYQNSLNAIDSNDVKSKELQHSSTSNDDFHHLLQPLTASTLKIIEDHSSTLILETATFLDNVIVELNLLPESNEYIDKLIPELTSLLDRMEKLDLDDKSAPSLHEKAAILHAIARVFTDFDNIVRNNSDESSDSSDSSDSSETAGLKQVLEKLELNGLNERIGISTAKAVQRFTDVMEPFWNSLSEEQKKQHEDLVQWHEHFVAAETDQDKLRTLIEFMTILRNIYLTAAN
;
A
#
# COMPACT_ATOMS: atom_id res chain seq x y z
N MET A 1 -6.33 -8.58 19.46
CA MET A 1 -5.28 -8.70 18.41
C MET A 1 -5.28 -7.41 17.60
N VAL A 2 -4.47 -6.41 17.97
CA VAL A 2 -4.43 -5.13 17.26
C VAL A 2 -2.98 -4.65 17.19
N LYS A 3 -2.23 -5.20 16.25
CA LYS A 3 -0.86 -4.74 15.94
C LYS A 3 -0.59 -4.61 14.44
N SER A 4 -1.61 -4.69 13.58
CA SER A 4 -1.39 -4.84 12.13
C SER A 4 -1.52 -3.57 11.27
N LYS A 5 -2.11 -2.47 11.75
CA LYS A 5 -2.44 -1.34 10.85
C LYS A 5 -1.26 -0.46 10.40
N ILE A 6 -0.18 -0.39 11.19
CA ILE A 6 0.94 0.55 10.98
C ILE A 6 2.01 -0.03 10.04
N PHE A 7 2.14 -1.35 9.98
CA PHE A 7 3.17 -2.03 9.20
C PHE A 7 2.85 -2.16 7.70
N THR A 8 1.57 -2.12 7.32
CA THR A 8 1.13 -2.18 5.91
C THR A 8 1.45 -0.92 5.13
N PHE A 9 1.54 0.25 5.78
CA PHE A 9 1.86 1.48 5.07
C PHE A 9 3.36 1.66 4.81
N LEU A 10 4.22 1.10 5.67
CA LEU A 10 5.65 0.98 5.41
C LEU A 10 5.94 0.02 4.24
N SER A 11 4.97 -0.83 3.87
CA SER A 11 5.03 -1.75 2.73
C SER A 11 4.91 -1.06 1.37
N LEU A 12 4.03 -0.06 1.31
CA LEU A 12 3.88 0.82 0.13
C LEU A 12 5.12 1.69 -0.08
N TYR A 13 5.79 2.09 1.01
CA TYR A 13 7.01 2.91 0.99
C TYR A 13 8.17 2.21 0.27
N LEU A 14 8.40 0.92 0.52
CA LEU A 14 9.45 0.14 -0.14
C LEU A 14 9.11 -0.22 -1.59
N THR A 15 7.83 -0.47 -1.90
CA THR A 15 7.39 -0.79 -3.27
C THR A 15 7.45 0.42 -4.19
N LEU A 16 7.11 1.63 -3.72
CA LEU A 16 7.29 2.86 -4.51
C LEU A 16 8.77 3.25 -4.69
N GLN A 17 9.60 3.08 -3.66
CA GLN A 17 11.05 3.33 -3.80
C GLN A 17 11.72 2.35 -4.78
N LEU A 18 11.23 1.11 -4.90
CA LEU A 18 11.69 0.18 -5.92
C LEU A 18 11.28 0.60 -7.34
N THR A 19 10.11 1.21 -7.53
CA THR A 19 9.69 1.74 -8.84
C THR A 19 10.65 2.83 -9.36
N CYS A 20 11.19 3.66 -8.47
CA CYS A 20 12.23 4.64 -8.82
C CYS A 20 13.59 4.03 -9.20
N ALA A 21 13.86 2.78 -8.82
CA ALA A 21 15.13 2.10 -9.09
C ALA A 21 15.15 1.34 -10.43
N PHE A 22 14.02 1.26 -11.15
CA PHE A 22 13.92 0.60 -12.46
C PHE A 22 13.79 1.61 -13.62
N PRO A 23 14.83 1.83 -14.43
CA PRO A 23 14.82 2.78 -15.55
C PRO A 23 14.06 2.29 -16.80
N TYR A 24 13.16 1.30 -16.69
CA TYR A 24 12.59 0.58 -17.84
C TYR A 24 11.20 1.05 -18.31
N GLN A 25 10.69 2.19 -17.86
CA GLN A 25 9.37 2.67 -18.28
C GLN A 25 9.30 3.16 -19.74
N ASN A 26 10.42 3.35 -20.43
CA ASN A 26 10.41 3.76 -21.84
C ASN A 26 10.20 2.62 -22.86
N SER A 27 10.31 1.34 -22.49
CA SER A 27 10.15 0.22 -23.44
C SER A 27 8.78 -0.47 -23.40
N LEU A 28 7.91 -0.12 -22.44
CA LEU A 28 6.62 -0.79 -22.20
C LEU A 28 5.43 -0.18 -22.97
N ASN A 29 5.61 0.96 -23.64
CA ASN A 29 4.56 1.55 -24.49
C ASN A 29 4.36 0.80 -25.84
N ALA A 30 4.96 -0.36 -26.04
CA ALA A 30 4.94 -1.10 -27.30
C ALA A 30 4.15 -2.43 -27.27
N ILE A 31 3.62 -2.87 -26.13
CA ILE A 31 2.89 -4.14 -26.07
C ILE A 31 1.39 -3.86 -25.96
N ASP A 32 0.76 -3.90 -27.12
CA ASP A 32 -0.68 -3.80 -27.32
C ASP A 32 -1.40 -4.97 -26.64
N SER A 33 -2.40 -4.67 -25.83
CA SER A 33 -3.07 -5.58 -24.88
C SER A 33 -4.02 -6.61 -25.52
N ASN A 34 -3.80 -7.00 -26.78
CA ASN A 34 -4.72 -7.84 -27.54
C ASN A 34 -4.21 -9.26 -27.87
N ASP A 35 -3.01 -9.66 -27.47
CA ASP A 35 -2.43 -10.93 -27.97
C ASP A 35 -2.22 -12.04 -26.93
N VAL A 36 -2.99 -12.03 -25.82
CA VAL A 36 -3.04 -13.18 -24.91
C VAL A 36 -4.24 -14.07 -25.27
N LYS A 37 -4.15 -14.72 -26.43
CA LYS A 37 -4.90 -15.95 -26.70
C LYS A 37 -3.92 -17.12 -26.82
N SER A 38 -3.84 -17.85 -25.72
CA SER A 38 -3.57 -19.28 -25.58
C SER A 38 -3.11 -20.00 -26.86
N LYS A 39 -1.81 -20.29 -26.91
CA LYS A 39 -1.29 -21.46 -27.62
C LYS A 39 -0.52 -22.33 -26.63
N GLU A 40 -1.04 -23.55 -26.47
CA GLU A 40 -0.30 -24.69 -25.92
C GLU A 40 1.10 -24.75 -26.56
N LEU A 41 2.13 -24.71 -25.72
CA LEU A 41 3.50 -24.99 -26.14
C LEU A 41 4.04 -26.14 -25.31
N GLN A 42 4.35 -27.20 -26.05
CA GLN A 42 4.83 -28.49 -25.61
C GLN A 42 6.20 -28.39 -24.93
N HIS A 43 6.45 -29.35 -24.03
CA HIS A 43 7.72 -29.62 -23.39
C HIS A 43 8.92 -29.51 -24.35
N SER A 44 9.73 -28.47 -24.16
CA SER A 44 11.13 -28.44 -24.56
C SER A 44 11.89 -27.78 -23.41
N SER A 45 13.09 -28.28 -23.10
CA SER A 45 13.98 -27.82 -22.04
C SER A 45 13.96 -26.29 -21.88
N THR A 46 13.25 -25.82 -20.87
CA THR A 46 12.93 -24.40 -20.66
C THR A 46 14.17 -23.67 -20.17
N SER A 47 14.58 -22.65 -20.93
CA SER A 47 15.77 -21.86 -20.66
C SER A 47 15.49 -20.78 -19.60
N ASN A 48 16.52 -20.16 -19.02
CA ASN A 48 16.36 -18.98 -18.16
C ASN A 48 15.63 -17.83 -18.88
N ASP A 49 15.73 -17.75 -20.21
CA ASP A 49 15.06 -16.72 -21.02
C ASP A 49 13.53 -16.83 -20.94
N ASP A 50 13.00 -18.05 -20.84
CA ASP A 50 11.56 -18.29 -20.70
C ASP A 50 11.04 -17.84 -19.33
N PHE A 51 11.85 -17.99 -18.27
CA PHE A 51 11.48 -17.53 -16.92
C PHE A 51 11.36 -16.01 -16.86
N HIS A 52 12.35 -15.28 -17.38
CA HIS A 52 12.32 -13.81 -17.40
C HIS A 52 11.16 -13.28 -18.26
N HIS A 53 10.87 -13.94 -19.38
CA HIS A 53 9.72 -13.59 -20.22
C HIS A 53 8.38 -13.77 -19.48
N LEU A 54 8.24 -14.83 -18.68
CA LEU A 54 7.05 -15.07 -17.85
C LEU A 54 6.97 -14.10 -16.65
N LEU A 55 8.11 -13.65 -16.12
CA LEU A 55 8.19 -12.77 -14.96
C LEU A 55 7.84 -11.31 -15.29
N GLN A 56 8.14 -10.86 -16.50
CA GLN A 56 7.89 -9.49 -16.96
C GLN A 56 6.42 -9.05 -16.84
N PRO A 57 5.42 -9.79 -17.36
CA PRO A 57 4.01 -9.40 -17.24
C PRO A 57 3.51 -9.43 -15.79
N LEU A 58 4.01 -10.35 -14.96
CA LEU A 58 3.71 -10.39 -13.53
C LEU A 58 4.26 -9.14 -12.83
N THR A 59 5.50 -8.75 -13.13
CA THR A 59 6.12 -7.53 -12.58
C THR A 59 5.32 -6.29 -12.95
N ALA A 60 4.98 -6.13 -14.24
CA ALA A 60 4.20 -4.99 -14.72
C ALA A 60 2.80 -4.92 -14.08
N SER A 61 2.13 -6.06 -13.97
CA SER A 61 0.79 -6.15 -13.34
C SER A 61 0.86 -5.80 -11.86
N THR A 62 1.87 -6.30 -11.14
CA THR A 62 2.09 -6.02 -9.72
C THR A 62 2.29 -4.52 -9.48
N LEU A 63 3.15 -3.88 -10.27
CA LEU A 63 3.39 -2.43 -10.18
C LEU A 63 2.11 -1.64 -10.41
N LYS A 64 1.32 -2.00 -11.43
CA LYS A 64 0.04 -1.34 -11.71
C LYS A 64 -0.97 -1.52 -10.56
N ILE A 65 -1.05 -2.71 -9.97
CA ILE A 65 -1.95 -2.99 -8.84
C ILE A 65 -1.58 -2.12 -7.63
N ILE A 66 -0.28 -2.00 -7.34
CA ILE A 66 0.22 -1.17 -6.23
C ILE A 66 -0.04 0.32 -6.52
N GLU A 67 0.16 0.77 -7.76
CA GLU A 67 -0.14 2.13 -8.20
C GLU A 67 -1.62 2.46 -8.04
N ASP A 68 -2.53 1.63 -8.57
CA ASP A 68 -3.99 1.79 -8.46
C ASP A 68 -4.44 1.86 -6.99
N HIS A 69 -3.92 0.96 -6.15
CA HIS A 69 -4.25 0.94 -4.73
C HIS A 69 -3.73 2.18 -4.00
N SER A 70 -2.50 2.61 -4.30
CA SER A 70 -1.89 3.82 -3.73
C SER A 70 -2.67 5.08 -4.08
N SER A 71 -3.08 5.21 -5.34
CA SER A 71 -3.91 6.34 -5.79
C SER A 71 -5.26 6.36 -5.08
N THR A 72 -5.88 5.19 -4.89
CA THR A 72 -7.13 5.08 -4.12
C THR A 72 -6.93 5.54 -2.67
N LEU A 73 -5.84 5.11 -2.01
CA LEU A 73 -5.52 5.55 -0.64
C LEU A 73 -5.35 7.06 -0.53
N ILE A 74 -4.64 7.68 -1.48
CA ILE A 74 -4.41 9.13 -1.49
C ILE A 74 -5.75 9.87 -1.66
N LEU A 75 -6.59 9.47 -2.61
CA LEU A 75 -7.88 10.13 -2.88
C LEU A 75 -8.87 10.00 -1.72
N GLU A 76 -9.01 8.80 -1.17
CA GLU A 76 -9.89 8.54 -0.03
C GLU A 76 -9.42 9.28 1.21
N THR A 77 -8.11 9.35 1.42
CA THR A 77 -7.53 10.11 2.52
C THR A 77 -7.72 11.61 2.34
N ALA A 78 -7.48 12.16 1.14
CA ALA A 78 -7.66 13.58 0.87
C ALA A 78 -9.10 14.02 1.20
N THR A 79 -10.07 13.24 0.75
CA THR A 79 -11.50 13.47 1.05
C THR A 79 -11.77 13.42 2.55
N PHE A 80 -11.18 12.47 3.27
CA PHE A 80 -11.36 12.38 4.71
C PHE A 80 -10.71 13.54 5.47
N LEU A 81 -9.48 13.91 5.11
CA LEU A 81 -8.76 15.02 5.74
C LEU A 81 -9.47 16.35 5.52
N ASP A 82 -10.01 16.60 4.34
CA ASP A 82 -10.84 17.78 4.08
C ASP A 82 -12.02 17.85 5.06
N ASN A 83 -12.76 16.75 5.22
CA ASN A 83 -13.86 16.68 6.19
C ASN A 83 -13.39 16.86 7.64
N VAL A 84 -12.26 16.26 8.03
CA VAL A 84 -11.67 16.42 9.37
C VAL A 84 -11.33 17.89 9.62
N ILE A 85 -10.67 18.56 8.67
CA ILE A 85 -10.29 19.97 8.79
C ILE A 85 -11.54 20.84 8.93
N VAL A 86 -12.58 20.61 8.11
CA VAL A 86 -13.85 21.34 8.20
C VAL A 86 -14.47 21.19 9.59
N GLU A 87 -14.57 19.97 10.09
CA GLU A 87 -15.18 19.69 11.39
C GLU A 87 -14.35 20.24 12.57
N LEU A 88 -13.02 20.17 12.49
CA LEU A 88 -12.13 20.76 13.50
C LEU A 88 -12.30 22.29 13.58
N ASN A 89 -12.47 22.97 12.44
CA ASN A 89 -12.72 24.41 12.42
C ASN A 89 -14.12 24.81 12.94
N LEU A 90 -15.05 23.85 13.04
CA LEU A 90 -16.40 24.07 13.58
C LEU A 90 -16.47 23.84 15.10
N LEU A 91 -15.38 23.41 15.75
CA LEU A 91 -15.35 23.21 17.19
C LEU A 91 -15.56 24.55 17.92
N PRO A 92 -16.44 24.59 18.95
CA PRO A 92 -16.74 25.82 19.68
C PRO A 92 -15.56 26.33 20.53
N GLU A 93 -14.64 25.44 20.91
CA GLU A 93 -13.40 25.76 21.60
C GLU A 93 -12.25 25.00 20.91
N SER A 94 -11.27 25.74 20.38
CA SER A 94 -10.01 25.17 19.92
C SER A 94 -8.98 25.20 21.05
N ASN A 95 -8.13 24.18 21.11
CA ASN A 95 -7.01 24.12 22.04
C ASN A 95 -5.68 24.09 21.26
N GLU A 96 -4.56 24.25 21.97
CA GLU A 96 -3.23 24.35 21.34
C GLU A 96 -2.90 23.12 20.46
N TYR A 97 -3.42 21.94 20.81
CA TYR A 97 -3.25 20.74 20.02
C TYR A 97 -4.00 20.82 18.67
N ILE A 98 -5.28 21.20 18.68
CA ILE A 98 -6.08 21.39 17.46
C ILE A 98 -5.51 22.53 16.59
N ASP A 99 -5.07 23.63 17.21
CA ASP A 99 -4.47 24.77 16.51
C ASP A 99 -3.17 24.41 15.76
N LYS A 100 -2.41 23.42 16.26
CA LYS A 100 -1.23 22.87 15.59
C LYS A 100 -1.58 21.83 14.54
N LEU A 101 -2.58 21.00 14.82
CA LEU A 101 -2.99 19.91 13.94
C LEU A 101 -3.59 20.42 12.62
N ILE A 102 -4.44 21.46 12.66
CA ILE A 102 -5.10 21.99 11.46
C ILE A 102 -4.07 22.36 10.38
N PRO A 103 -3.03 23.18 10.64
CA PRO A 103 -1.98 23.48 9.66
C PRO A 103 -1.25 22.25 9.11
N GLU A 104 -0.99 21.24 9.95
CA GLU A 104 -0.33 20.01 9.51
C GLU A 104 -1.21 19.20 8.54
N LEU A 105 -2.50 19.05 8.86
CA LEU A 105 -3.46 18.37 8.00
C LEU A 105 -3.69 19.14 6.70
N THR A 106 -3.83 20.47 6.77
CA THR A 106 -3.96 21.33 5.59
C THR A 106 -2.74 21.22 4.69
N SER A 107 -1.52 21.27 5.26
CA SER A 107 -0.30 21.12 4.46
C SER A 107 -0.20 19.76 3.78
N LEU A 108 -0.70 18.70 4.41
CA LEU A 108 -0.73 17.37 3.81
C LEU A 108 -1.78 17.28 2.70
N LEU A 109 -2.99 17.80 2.93
CA LEU A 109 -4.05 17.86 1.93
C LEU A 109 -3.62 18.63 0.68
N ASP A 110 -3.00 19.81 0.87
CA ASP A 110 -2.43 20.64 -0.19
C ASP A 110 -1.45 19.88 -1.08
N ARG A 111 -0.62 19.00 -0.48
CA ARG A 111 0.33 18.16 -1.22
C ARG A 111 -0.38 17.06 -2.00
N MET A 112 -1.42 16.47 -1.44
CA MET A 112 -2.25 15.46 -2.12
C MET A 112 -2.97 16.05 -3.34
N GLU A 113 -3.52 17.25 -3.22
CA GLU A 113 -4.26 17.91 -4.32
C GLU A 113 -3.37 18.36 -5.48
N LYS A 114 -2.13 18.76 -5.18
CA LYS A 114 -1.15 19.19 -6.20
C LYS A 114 -0.45 18.02 -6.88
N LEU A 115 -0.65 16.80 -6.37
CA LEU A 115 0.01 15.61 -6.87
C LEU A 115 -0.66 15.11 -8.16
N ASP A 116 0.11 15.01 -9.23
CA ASP A 116 -0.32 14.28 -10.42
C ASP A 116 -0.19 12.76 -10.19
N LEU A 117 -1.33 12.10 -10.00
CA LEU A 117 -1.41 10.66 -9.78
C LEU A 117 -1.00 9.84 -11.01
N ASP A 118 -1.00 10.43 -12.21
CA ASP A 118 -0.59 9.77 -13.45
C ASP A 118 0.89 10.00 -13.80
N ASP A 119 1.56 10.98 -13.16
CA ASP A 119 2.98 11.22 -13.39
C ASP A 119 3.85 10.10 -12.79
N LYS A 120 4.68 9.49 -13.65
CA LYS A 120 5.58 8.38 -13.32
C LYS A 120 7.04 8.81 -13.19
N SER A 121 7.31 10.11 -13.23
CA SER A 121 8.64 10.67 -13.02
C SER A 121 9.17 10.30 -11.62
N ALA A 122 10.50 10.09 -11.51
CA ALA A 122 11.12 9.77 -10.22
C ALA A 122 10.81 10.79 -9.09
N PRO A 123 10.76 12.11 -9.35
CA PRO A 123 10.31 13.08 -8.35
C PRO A 123 8.86 12.88 -7.92
N SER A 124 7.95 12.61 -8.86
CA SER A 124 6.53 12.35 -8.54
C SER A 124 6.35 11.07 -7.72
N LEU A 125 7.05 9.99 -8.09
CA LEU A 125 7.05 8.75 -7.33
C LEU A 125 7.61 8.94 -5.91
N HIS A 126 8.66 9.75 -5.74
CA HIS A 126 9.19 10.08 -4.41
C HIS A 126 8.15 10.84 -3.57
N GLU A 127 7.44 11.80 -4.17
CA GLU A 127 6.41 12.56 -3.48
C GLU A 127 5.18 11.70 -3.11
N LYS A 128 4.72 10.83 -4.01
CA LYS A 128 3.67 9.83 -3.71
C LYS A 128 4.05 8.98 -2.50
N ALA A 129 5.30 8.50 -2.45
CA ALA A 129 5.80 7.73 -1.31
C ALA A 129 5.82 8.55 -0.01
N ALA A 130 6.26 9.80 -0.07
CA ALA A 130 6.30 10.70 1.08
C ALA A 130 4.88 11.02 1.61
N ILE A 131 3.91 11.20 0.71
CA ILE A 131 2.50 11.41 1.06
C ILE A 131 1.93 10.16 1.72
N LEU A 132 2.11 8.97 1.13
CA LEU A 132 1.64 7.71 1.71
C LEU A 132 2.20 7.46 3.12
N HIS A 133 3.47 7.83 3.35
CA HIS A 133 4.07 7.76 4.68
C HIS A 133 3.43 8.76 5.66
N ALA A 134 3.14 9.99 5.22
CA ALA A 134 2.45 10.97 6.04
C ALA A 134 1.02 10.53 6.38
N ILE A 135 0.29 9.95 5.43
CA ILE A 135 -1.02 9.30 5.66
C ILE A 135 -0.90 8.27 6.77
N ALA A 136 0.05 7.34 6.65
CA ALA A 136 0.27 6.28 7.64
C ALA A 136 0.41 6.81 9.06
N ARG A 137 1.21 7.87 9.22
CA ARG A 137 1.45 8.52 10.50
C ARG A 137 0.17 9.13 11.06
N VAL A 138 -0.53 9.92 10.26
CA VAL A 138 -1.79 10.57 10.68
C VAL A 138 -2.82 9.54 11.14
N PHE A 139 -3.00 8.45 10.39
CA PHE A 139 -3.95 7.40 10.76
C PHE A 139 -3.53 6.60 11.99
N THR A 140 -2.22 6.42 12.18
CA THR A 140 -1.69 5.82 13.41
C THR A 140 -2.03 6.69 14.61
N ASP A 141 -1.81 8.00 14.50
CA ASP A 141 -2.10 8.95 15.56
C ASP A 141 -3.60 8.99 15.86
N PHE A 142 -4.45 8.97 14.83
CA PHE A 142 -5.91 8.90 14.98
C PHE A 142 -6.37 7.59 15.65
N ASP A 143 -5.86 6.41 15.25
CA ASP A 143 -6.21 5.12 15.88
C ASP A 143 -5.79 5.10 17.36
N ASN A 144 -4.61 5.64 17.69
CA ASN A 144 -4.13 5.75 19.06
C ASN A 144 -5.03 6.65 19.92
N ILE A 145 -5.46 7.80 19.40
CA ILE A 145 -6.36 8.74 20.09
C ILE A 145 -7.73 8.11 20.37
N VAL A 146 -8.29 7.38 19.40
CA VAL A 146 -9.58 6.69 19.57
C VAL A 146 -9.46 5.59 20.64
N ARG A 147 -8.33 4.88 20.71
CA ARG A 147 -8.16 3.68 21.54
C ARG A 147 -7.69 3.96 22.97
N ASN A 148 -6.81 4.94 23.19
CA ASN A 148 -6.25 5.24 24.51
C ASN A 148 -7.29 5.72 25.54
N ASN A 149 -8.47 6.16 25.11
CA ASN A 149 -9.59 6.53 26.00
C ASN A 149 -10.66 5.43 26.14
N SER A 150 -10.44 4.23 25.60
CA SER A 150 -11.36 3.08 25.78
C SER A 150 -10.96 2.16 26.94
N ASP A 151 -9.75 2.34 27.49
CA ASP A 151 -9.26 1.69 28.72
C ASP A 151 -9.51 2.57 29.96
N GLU A 152 -10.70 3.18 30.08
CA GLU A 152 -11.23 3.60 31.38
C GLU A 152 -11.69 2.38 32.20
N SER A 153 -10.78 1.42 32.41
CA SER A 153 -10.87 0.48 33.51
C SER A 153 -10.01 1.00 34.65
N SER A 154 -10.70 1.71 35.55
CA SER A 154 -10.51 1.77 36.99
C SER A 154 -9.10 1.56 37.54
N ASP A 155 -8.67 2.54 38.35
CA ASP A 155 -7.63 2.43 39.38
C ASP A 155 -6.23 2.97 38.99
N SER A 156 -6.13 4.28 38.77
CA SER A 156 -5.01 5.06 39.33
C SER A 156 -5.29 6.56 39.20
N SER A 157 -5.24 7.22 40.36
CA SER A 157 -5.27 8.66 40.52
C SER A 157 -3.97 9.28 40.01
N ASP A 158 -3.89 9.59 38.72
CA ASP A 158 -3.04 10.67 38.22
C ASP A 158 -3.69 11.26 36.96
N SER A 159 -4.35 12.39 37.17
CA SER A 159 -5.18 13.10 36.21
C SER A 159 -4.32 13.99 35.30
N SER A 160 -3.96 13.51 34.12
CA SER A 160 -3.48 14.35 33.02
C SER A 160 -3.42 13.51 31.74
N ASP A 161 -4.49 13.52 30.93
CA ASP A 161 -4.39 13.43 29.44
C ASP A 161 -5.72 13.40 28.65
N SER A 162 -6.92 13.56 29.22
CA SER A 162 -8.16 13.37 28.44
C SER A 162 -8.84 14.63 27.84
N SER A 163 -8.33 15.86 28.02
CA SER A 163 -9.02 17.06 27.49
C SER A 163 -8.48 17.58 26.15
N GLU A 164 -7.20 17.41 25.85
CA GLU A 164 -6.58 18.07 24.67
C GLU A 164 -6.97 17.42 23.33
N THR A 165 -7.21 16.11 23.30
CA THR A 165 -7.58 15.38 22.07
C THR A 165 -9.07 15.08 21.97
N ALA A 166 -9.87 15.50 22.95
CA ALA A 166 -11.31 15.22 23.03
C ALA A 166 -12.09 15.75 21.83
N GLY A 167 -11.77 16.97 21.36
CA GLY A 167 -12.38 17.58 20.18
C GLY A 167 -12.10 16.77 18.91
N LEU A 168 -10.84 16.37 18.70
CA LEU A 168 -10.47 15.50 17.57
C LEU A 168 -11.18 14.15 17.63
N LYS A 169 -11.27 13.53 18.82
CA LYS A 169 -11.98 12.25 18.98
C LYS A 169 -13.45 12.37 18.55
N GLN A 170 -14.16 13.41 19.00
CA GLN A 170 -15.55 13.64 18.59
C GLN A 170 -15.69 13.81 17.08
N VAL A 171 -14.76 14.53 16.44
CA VAL A 171 -14.72 14.68 14.99
C VAL A 171 -14.48 13.33 14.29
N LEU A 172 -13.52 12.53 14.75
CA LEU A 172 -13.21 11.22 14.16
C LEU A 172 -14.36 10.21 14.32
N GLU A 173 -15.07 10.25 15.45
CA GLU A 173 -16.28 9.44 15.68
C GLU A 173 -17.43 9.91 14.78
N LYS A 174 -17.64 11.22 14.66
CA LYS A 174 -18.68 11.82 13.80
C LYS A 174 -18.46 11.51 12.32
N LEU A 175 -17.22 11.58 11.86
CA LEU A 175 -16.86 11.34 10.45
C LEU A 175 -16.75 9.86 10.09
N GLU A 176 -17.10 8.96 11.01
CA GLU A 176 -17.08 7.52 10.80
C GLU A 176 -15.75 7.04 10.23
N LEU A 177 -14.66 7.18 10.98
CA LEU A 177 -13.34 6.62 10.62
C LEU A 177 -13.43 5.13 10.17
N ASN A 178 -14.43 4.40 10.67
CA ASN A 178 -14.77 3.04 10.24
C ASN A 178 -15.20 2.94 8.77
N GLY A 179 -15.99 3.88 8.24
CA GLY A 179 -16.41 3.88 6.84
C GLY A 179 -15.24 4.13 5.87
N LEU A 180 -14.25 4.92 6.28
CA LEU A 180 -13.01 5.06 5.53
C LEU A 180 -12.17 3.78 5.57
N ASN A 181 -12.01 3.17 6.75
CA ASN A 181 -11.33 1.89 6.89
C ASN A 181 -11.99 0.80 6.04
N GLU A 182 -13.32 0.81 5.89
CA GLU A 182 -14.04 -0.11 5.01
C GLU A 182 -13.69 0.12 3.52
N ARG A 183 -13.72 1.37 3.04
CA ARG A 183 -13.37 1.67 1.63
C ARG A 183 -11.92 1.30 1.32
N ILE A 184 -11.01 1.57 2.25
CA ILE A 184 -9.61 1.14 2.15
C ILE A 184 -9.53 -0.39 2.14
N GLY A 185 -10.26 -1.08 3.02
CA GLY A 185 -10.32 -2.54 3.08
C GLY A 185 -10.82 -3.17 1.77
N ILE A 186 -11.85 -2.58 1.15
CA ILE A 186 -12.35 -3.00 -0.18
C ILE A 186 -11.27 -2.82 -1.25
N SER A 187 -10.52 -1.72 -1.21
CA SER A 187 -9.41 -1.48 -2.15
C SER A 187 -8.30 -2.51 -1.97
N THR A 188 -7.94 -2.84 -0.72
CA THR A 188 -6.95 -3.88 -0.38
C THR A 188 -7.37 -5.24 -0.91
N ALA A 189 -8.62 -5.66 -0.65
CA ALA A 189 -9.15 -6.94 -1.11
C ALA A 189 -9.13 -7.03 -2.64
N LYS A 190 -9.51 -5.95 -3.34
CA LYS A 190 -9.43 -5.88 -4.82
C LYS A 190 -8.00 -5.99 -5.33
N ALA A 191 -7.03 -5.35 -4.68
CA ALA A 191 -5.63 -5.40 -5.06
C ALA A 191 -5.08 -6.84 -4.91
N VAL A 192 -5.36 -7.49 -3.79
CA VAL A 192 -4.95 -8.87 -3.52
C VAL A 192 -5.59 -9.84 -4.51
N GLN A 193 -6.88 -9.70 -4.81
CA GLN A 193 -7.56 -10.54 -5.78
C GLN A 193 -6.92 -10.41 -7.17
N ARG A 194 -6.74 -9.18 -7.67
CA ARG A 194 -6.10 -8.93 -8.97
C ARG A 194 -4.68 -9.50 -9.03
N PHE A 195 -3.93 -9.40 -7.93
CA PHE A 195 -2.59 -9.96 -7.87
C PHE A 195 -2.62 -11.49 -7.91
N THR A 196 -3.54 -12.11 -7.16
CA THR A 196 -3.75 -13.56 -7.18
C THR A 196 -4.09 -14.05 -8.59
N ASP A 197 -4.99 -13.34 -9.29
CA ASP A 197 -5.41 -13.68 -10.66
C ASP A 197 -4.25 -13.68 -11.68
N VAL A 198 -3.22 -12.85 -11.47
CA VAL A 198 -2.03 -12.81 -12.34
C VAL A 198 -0.89 -13.73 -11.86
N MET A 199 -0.77 -13.94 -10.55
CA MET A 199 0.27 -14.76 -9.94
C MET A 199 0.00 -16.25 -10.16
N GLU A 200 -1.24 -16.71 -10.03
CA GLU A 200 -1.58 -18.12 -10.13
C GLU A 200 -1.24 -18.72 -11.51
N PRO A 201 -1.60 -18.10 -12.65
CA PRO A 201 -1.18 -18.58 -13.96
C PRO A 201 0.35 -18.60 -14.13
N PHE A 202 1.05 -17.58 -13.64
CA PHE A 202 2.51 -17.54 -13.65
C PHE A 202 3.08 -18.72 -12.83
N TRP A 203 2.63 -18.90 -11.60
CA TRP A 203 3.09 -19.97 -10.71
C TRP A 203 2.90 -21.36 -11.31
N ASN A 204 1.73 -21.59 -11.91
CA ASN A 204 1.37 -22.86 -12.56
C ASN A 204 2.13 -23.10 -13.86
N SER A 205 2.69 -22.05 -14.48
CA SER A 205 3.52 -22.18 -15.69
C SER A 205 4.97 -22.56 -15.39
N LEU A 206 5.43 -22.43 -14.14
CA LEU A 206 6.80 -22.75 -13.75
C LEU A 206 7.02 -24.26 -13.64
N SER A 207 8.12 -24.74 -14.23
CA SER A 207 8.64 -26.09 -14.00
C SER A 207 9.19 -26.26 -12.58
N GLU A 208 9.29 -27.50 -12.10
CA GLU A 208 9.87 -27.80 -10.79
C GLU A 208 11.34 -27.39 -10.70
N GLU A 209 12.10 -27.52 -11.80
CA GLU A 209 13.46 -26.99 -11.90
C GLU A 209 13.52 -25.47 -11.72
N GLN A 210 12.61 -24.72 -12.35
CA GLN A 210 12.54 -23.25 -12.20
C GLN A 210 12.15 -22.86 -10.77
N LYS A 211 11.19 -23.54 -10.15
CA LYS A 211 10.83 -23.31 -8.74
C LYS A 211 12.02 -23.57 -7.83
N LYS A 212 12.78 -24.65 -8.07
CA LYS A 212 13.98 -25.00 -7.30
C LYS A 212 15.11 -23.99 -7.47
N GLN A 213 15.24 -23.38 -8.64
CA GLN A 213 16.24 -22.32 -8.89
C GLN A 213 15.89 -21.00 -8.18
N HIS A 214 14.62 -20.81 -7.81
CA HIS A 214 14.12 -19.60 -7.16
C HIS A 214 13.47 -19.93 -5.81
N GLU A 215 14.23 -20.52 -4.88
CA GLU A 215 13.73 -20.95 -3.56
C GLU A 215 13.06 -19.80 -2.77
N ASP A 216 13.61 -18.58 -2.82
CA ASP A 216 13.02 -17.40 -2.18
C ASP A 216 11.59 -17.11 -2.70
N LEU A 217 11.35 -17.33 -4.00
CA LEU A 217 10.05 -17.15 -4.61
C LEU A 217 9.05 -18.23 -4.17
N VAL A 218 9.54 -19.46 -3.93
CA VAL A 218 8.73 -20.56 -3.38
C VAL A 218 8.30 -20.25 -1.96
N GLN A 219 9.25 -19.90 -1.09
CA GLN A 219 8.97 -19.56 0.31
C GLN A 219 8.00 -18.38 0.40
N TRP A 220 8.21 -17.35 -0.42
CA TRP A 220 7.30 -16.22 -0.49
C TRP A 220 5.89 -16.62 -0.95
N HIS A 221 5.77 -17.48 -1.97
CA HIS A 221 4.46 -17.93 -2.47
C HIS A 221 3.70 -18.73 -1.38
N GLU A 222 4.39 -19.60 -0.64
CA GLU A 222 3.81 -20.31 0.51
C GLU A 222 3.32 -19.34 1.59
N HIS A 223 4.12 -18.32 1.93
CA HIS A 223 3.72 -17.27 2.86
C HIS A 223 2.51 -16.46 2.37
N PHE A 224 2.47 -16.11 1.08
CA PHE A 224 1.36 -15.38 0.47
C PHE A 224 0.05 -16.18 0.53
N VAL A 225 0.10 -17.48 0.23
CA VAL A 225 -1.08 -18.35 0.31
C VAL A 225 -1.53 -18.59 1.75
N ALA A 226 -0.59 -18.71 2.69
CA ALA A 226 -0.87 -18.96 4.11
C ALA A 226 -1.37 -17.72 4.88
N ALA A 227 -1.22 -16.52 4.34
CA ALA A 227 -1.63 -15.28 5.00
C ALA A 227 -3.15 -15.23 5.22
N GLU A 228 -3.56 -14.97 6.47
CA GLU A 228 -4.95 -15.03 6.93
C GLU A 228 -5.81 -13.85 6.45
N THR A 229 -5.18 -12.69 6.19
CA THR A 229 -5.88 -11.47 5.82
C THR A 229 -5.33 -10.88 4.51
N ASP A 230 -6.18 -10.19 3.76
CA ASP A 230 -5.76 -9.46 2.56
C ASP A 230 -4.71 -8.39 2.87
N GLN A 231 -4.74 -7.84 4.08
CA GLN A 231 -3.73 -6.91 4.56
C GLN A 231 -2.36 -7.57 4.71
N ASP A 232 -2.31 -8.78 5.27
CA ASP A 232 -1.08 -9.55 5.40
C ASP A 232 -0.56 -9.99 4.02
N LYS A 233 -1.45 -10.36 3.09
CA LYS A 233 -1.11 -10.66 1.69
C LYS A 233 -0.52 -9.46 0.96
N LEU A 234 -1.12 -8.28 1.12
CA LEU A 234 -0.58 -7.04 0.53
C LEU A 234 0.81 -6.73 1.11
N ARG A 235 1.04 -7.00 2.40
CA ARG A 235 2.33 -6.80 3.05
C ARG A 235 3.42 -7.69 2.46
N THR A 236 3.14 -8.95 2.13
CA THR A 236 4.15 -9.83 1.54
C THR A 236 4.54 -9.41 0.13
N LEU A 237 3.80 -8.52 -0.55
CA LEU A 237 4.22 -7.98 -1.85
C LEU A 237 5.52 -7.17 -1.78
N ILE A 238 5.94 -6.66 -0.62
CA ILE A 238 7.28 -6.04 -0.49
C ILE A 238 8.37 -7.09 -0.71
N GLU A 239 8.20 -8.25 -0.06
CA GLU A 239 9.15 -9.35 -0.11
C GLU A 239 9.24 -9.84 -1.54
N PHE A 240 8.08 -9.98 -2.20
CA PHE A 240 8.00 -10.28 -3.63
C PHE A 240 8.80 -9.30 -4.49
N MET A 241 8.60 -7.99 -4.32
CA MET A 241 9.30 -6.97 -5.09
C MET A 241 10.82 -6.98 -4.84
N THR A 242 11.24 -7.33 -3.62
CA THR A 242 12.66 -7.51 -3.28
C THR A 242 13.24 -8.74 -3.99
N ILE A 243 12.51 -9.85 -4.03
CA ILE A 243 12.88 -11.06 -4.77
C ILE A 243 13.02 -10.75 -6.26
N LEU A 244 12.02 -10.07 -6.85
CA LEU A 244 12.07 -9.65 -8.26
C LEU A 244 13.32 -8.82 -8.55
N ARG A 245 13.64 -7.84 -7.70
CA ARG A 245 14.84 -7.01 -7.86
C ARG A 245 16.11 -7.86 -7.86
N ASN A 246 16.24 -8.81 -6.94
CA ASN A 246 17.42 -9.68 -6.87
C ASN A 246 17.54 -10.56 -8.13
N ILE A 247 16.41 -11.07 -8.63
CA ILE A 247 16.36 -11.84 -9.88
C ILE A 247 16.87 -11.00 -11.06
N TYR A 248 16.37 -9.76 -11.23
CA TYR A 248 16.79 -8.89 -12.33
C TYR A 248 18.25 -8.42 -12.22
N LEU A 249 18.76 -8.19 -11.00
CA LEU A 249 20.16 -7.80 -10.79
C LEU A 249 21.15 -8.94 -11.06
N THR A 250 20.73 -10.18 -10.79
CA THR A 250 21.57 -11.36 -11.03
C THR A 250 21.66 -11.69 -12.52
N ALA A 251 20.61 -11.42 -13.29
CA ALA A 251 20.58 -11.61 -14.75
C ALA A 251 21.40 -10.58 -15.56
N ALA A 252 21.82 -9.47 -14.93
CA ALA A 252 22.55 -8.38 -15.58
C ALA A 252 24.09 -8.49 -15.46
N ASN A 253 24.60 -9.50 -14.75
CA ASN A 253 26.03 -9.81 -14.56
C ASN A 253 26.42 -11.12 -15.25
#